data_AF-A0A9P7WYB6-F1
#
_entry.id   AF-A0A9P7WYB6-F1
#
_cell.length_a   1.000
_cell.length_b   1.000
_cell.length_c   1.000
_cell.angle_alpha   90.00
_cell.angle_beta   90.00
_cell.angle_gamma   90.00
#
_symmetry.space_group_name_H-M   'P 1'
#
loop_
_entity.id
_entity.type
_entity.pdbx_description
1 polymer ?
#
loop_
_entity_poly.entity_id
_entity_poly.type
_entity_poly.pdbx_seq_one_letter_code
_entity_poly.pdbx_strand_id
1 'polypeptide(L)'
;MQMSPENQFQKLIQGPLETLDSASPTLVIILDALDECDDVYATTLLRLFGKLLGRKLLGRLPDQVKLFITSRGEPHLQRCYESDPLKLQVEILSLIDEKVERVEDDISLYFKEELPDMVGRWVAQPSNWPGDERRRALVYKTQGLFICATTVAGMLADSNFRDPEAQLEGILSSKDRIRLDDIYAQILNRACPVRSHRDLLTLFRNVLGALIVARVPINIHALASLLSPDGAQHIEFAHRVRGTVLSYLQAVLIVPDVETSEVARDAQPIRFIHTSFVDYLTDKSRCEPRFLLDLREQHEQLAIGCLRRMRDLKRNMCDLDPSLLNSEVEDLEQRIRDNLSPGLQYACTQMSMHVSQTPAESAGVWDLVEEFADVRLMYWIEGLSLMGRVHEAVGMASLIESWLKVGLHLHPLTSRPSSKAAPVSHSLNNLPTHPITSVYPSDSVAKPSVLGKRAKVKRFFRGAFTRAPSPTTIVHTPLSPPSPVAIASSKLNGWIAEIFYDLQRFIMAFMEPMIACSLHIYYSALVLVPSATELSHQYGHLAQGSVSAVRGRAEDWSQTLWTATKHSGGAGCVAVLLMG
;
A
#
# COMPACT_ATOMS: atom_id res chain seq x y z
N MET A 1 8.46 -10.80 -17.56
CA MET A 1 9.81 -10.17 -17.62
C MET A 1 9.62 -8.66 -17.62
N GLN A 2 10.14 -7.95 -16.62
CA GLN A 2 10.11 -6.47 -16.62
C GLN A 2 11.09 -5.93 -17.67
N MET A 3 10.74 -4.83 -18.34
CA MET A 3 11.70 -4.11 -19.19
C MET A 3 12.71 -3.37 -18.30
N SER A 4 13.99 -3.31 -18.69
CA SER A 4 15.00 -2.46 -18.02
C SER A 4 14.54 -0.99 -17.95
N PRO A 5 14.98 -0.20 -16.95
CA PRO A 5 14.64 1.23 -16.83
C PRO A 5 14.87 2.04 -18.12
N GLU A 6 15.97 1.80 -18.85
CA GLU A 6 16.25 2.41 -20.15
C GLU A 6 15.12 2.17 -21.17
N ASN A 7 14.64 0.92 -21.27
CA ASN A 7 13.59 0.51 -22.20
C ASN A 7 12.19 1.02 -21.77
N GLN A 8 11.96 1.21 -20.47
CA GLN A 8 10.75 1.87 -19.96
C GLN A 8 10.79 3.36 -20.28
N PHE A 9 11.85 4.06 -19.88
CA PHE A 9 12.06 5.48 -20.13
C PHE A 9 11.99 5.82 -21.62
N GLN A 10 12.62 5.01 -22.48
CA GLN A 10 12.58 5.23 -23.92
C GLN A 10 11.15 5.17 -24.49
N LYS A 11 10.31 4.24 -24.01
CA LYS A 11 8.96 4.01 -24.55
C LYS A 11 7.87 4.88 -23.91
N LEU A 12 8.03 5.23 -22.64
CA LEU A 12 7.02 5.93 -21.84
C LEU A 12 7.28 7.43 -21.71
N ILE A 13 8.54 7.88 -21.81
CA ILE A 13 8.93 9.28 -21.65
C ILE A 13 9.57 9.80 -22.93
N GLN A 14 10.75 9.29 -23.33
CA GLN A 14 11.49 9.85 -24.46
C GLN A 14 10.70 9.79 -25.77
N GLY A 15 10.18 8.61 -26.14
CA GLY A 15 9.44 8.40 -27.40
C GLY A 15 8.27 9.37 -27.57
N PRO A 16 7.32 9.44 -26.62
CA PRO A 16 6.23 10.41 -26.66
C PRO A 16 6.70 11.87 -26.75
N LEU A 17 7.74 12.26 -26.01
CA LEU A 17 8.26 13.63 -26.05
C LEU A 17 8.96 13.99 -27.38
N GLU A 18 9.56 13.02 -28.07
CA GLU A 18 10.08 13.20 -29.45
C GLU A 18 8.95 13.29 -30.51
N THR A 19 7.67 13.11 -30.14
CA THR A 19 6.51 13.33 -31.04
C THR A 19 5.79 14.66 -30.84
N LEU A 20 6.21 15.46 -29.84
CA LEU A 20 5.69 16.82 -29.66
C LEU A 20 6.17 17.74 -30.79
N ASP A 21 5.38 18.76 -31.10
CA ASP A 21 5.63 19.73 -32.18
C ASP A 21 5.76 21.17 -31.64
N SER A 22 5.92 22.14 -32.54
CA SER A 22 6.02 23.55 -32.16
C SER A 22 4.70 24.18 -31.68
N ALA A 23 3.54 23.53 -31.93
CA ALA A 23 2.22 23.98 -31.48
C ALA A 23 1.83 23.39 -30.12
N SER A 24 2.53 22.36 -29.67
CA SER A 24 2.36 21.70 -28.38
C SER A 24 2.63 22.67 -27.21
N PRO A 25 1.93 22.53 -26.06
CA PRO A 25 2.16 23.38 -24.90
C PRO A 25 3.56 23.15 -24.29
N THR A 26 4.06 24.14 -23.55
CA THR A 26 5.28 23.96 -22.74
C THR A 26 5.03 22.92 -21.67
N LEU A 27 5.87 21.88 -21.63
CA LEU A 27 5.83 20.82 -20.64
C LEU A 27 7.02 20.98 -19.69
N VAL A 28 6.74 21.19 -18.41
CA VAL A 28 7.76 21.17 -17.35
C VAL A 28 7.72 19.82 -16.66
N ILE A 29 8.81 19.08 -16.71
CA ILE A 29 9.03 17.88 -15.90
C ILE A 29 9.73 18.33 -14.61
N ILE A 30 9.15 18.00 -13.46
CA ILE A 30 9.70 18.29 -12.14
C ILE A 30 10.19 16.98 -11.52
N LEU A 31 11.45 16.95 -11.11
CA LEU A 31 12.03 15.90 -10.25
C LEU A 31 12.29 16.54 -8.89
N ASP A 32 11.37 16.32 -7.95
CA ASP A 32 11.46 16.89 -6.61
C ASP A 32 12.23 15.95 -5.66
N ALA A 33 13.05 16.52 -4.77
CA ALA A 33 13.84 15.82 -3.75
C ALA A 33 14.63 14.60 -4.28
N LEU A 34 15.40 14.77 -5.35
CA LEU A 34 16.05 13.64 -6.05
C LEU A 34 17.08 12.88 -5.19
N ASP A 35 17.61 13.50 -4.13
CA ASP A 35 18.47 12.87 -3.11
C ASP A 35 17.72 11.93 -2.15
N GLU A 36 16.38 11.93 -2.13
CA GLU A 36 15.57 10.97 -1.35
C GLU A 36 15.35 9.63 -2.09
N CYS A 37 15.91 9.47 -3.29
CA CYS A 37 16.01 8.20 -4.01
C CYS A 37 17.34 7.48 -3.68
N ASP A 38 17.38 6.14 -3.68
CA ASP A 38 18.64 5.39 -3.57
C ASP A 38 19.64 5.88 -4.64
N ASP A 39 20.94 6.04 -4.30
CA ASP A 39 22.00 6.57 -5.18
C ASP A 39 21.95 5.99 -6.60
N VAL A 40 21.70 4.68 -6.70
CA VAL A 40 21.66 3.92 -7.95
C VAL A 40 20.47 4.33 -8.83
N TYR A 41 19.30 4.62 -8.23
CA TYR A 41 18.14 5.14 -8.95
C TYR A 41 18.31 6.62 -9.26
N ALA A 42 18.77 7.45 -8.31
CA ALA A 42 18.98 8.88 -8.52
C ALA A 42 19.96 9.15 -9.68
N THR A 43 21.12 8.49 -9.66
CA THR A 43 22.12 8.58 -10.75
C THR A 43 21.62 7.96 -12.07
N THR A 44 20.79 6.91 -12.02
CA THR A 44 20.16 6.34 -13.22
C THR A 44 19.14 7.29 -13.83
N LEU A 45 18.33 7.99 -13.01
CA LEU A 45 17.40 9.03 -13.48
C LEU A 45 18.17 10.20 -14.10
N LEU A 46 19.21 10.73 -13.46
CA LEU A 46 20.07 11.76 -14.05
C LEU A 46 20.69 11.29 -15.37
N ARG A 47 21.15 10.04 -15.48
CA ARG A 47 21.67 9.46 -16.74
C ARG A 47 20.59 9.38 -17.83
N LEU A 48 19.35 9.08 -17.49
CA LEU A 48 18.24 8.96 -18.46
C LEU A 48 17.72 10.33 -18.91
N PHE A 49 17.52 11.26 -17.99
CA PHE A 49 17.17 12.66 -18.32
C PHE A 49 18.32 13.40 -19.01
N GLY A 50 19.57 13.10 -18.66
CA GLY A 50 20.74 13.51 -19.43
C GLY A 50 20.68 13.02 -20.89
N LYS A 51 20.40 11.75 -21.13
CA LYS A 51 20.17 11.24 -22.50
C LYS A 51 19.04 11.98 -23.22
N LEU A 52 17.92 12.27 -22.54
CA LEU A 52 16.80 13.03 -23.10
C LEU A 52 17.22 14.45 -23.50
N LEU A 53 17.90 15.18 -22.63
CA LEU A 53 18.47 16.50 -22.92
C LEU A 53 19.53 16.42 -24.03
N GLY A 54 20.30 15.33 -24.13
CA GLY A 54 21.19 15.07 -25.27
C GLY A 54 20.46 14.99 -26.62
N ARG A 55 19.16 14.65 -26.65
CA ARG A 55 18.32 14.70 -27.86
C ARG A 55 17.93 16.14 -28.21
N LYS A 56 17.80 17.03 -27.22
CA LYS A 56 17.51 18.45 -27.42
C LYS A 56 18.64 19.16 -28.17
N LEU A 57 19.90 18.95 -27.75
CA LEU A 57 21.09 19.45 -28.47
C LEU A 57 21.19 18.94 -29.93
N LEU A 58 20.61 17.79 -30.23
CA LEU A 58 20.56 17.21 -31.58
C LEU A 58 19.33 17.65 -32.39
N GLY A 59 18.53 18.61 -31.90
CA GLY A 59 17.31 19.07 -32.55
C GLY A 59 16.19 18.02 -32.61
N ARG A 60 16.24 17.00 -31.73
CA ARG A 60 15.30 15.86 -31.72
C ARG A 60 14.27 15.92 -30.59
N LEU A 61 14.33 16.93 -29.73
CA LEU A 61 13.37 17.17 -28.65
C LEU A 61 12.97 18.65 -28.69
N PRO A 62 11.68 19.02 -28.67
CA PRO A 62 11.26 20.42 -28.78
C PRO A 62 11.66 21.29 -27.58
N ASP A 63 11.81 22.59 -27.82
CA ASP A 63 12.18 23.56 -26.77
C ASP A 63 11.15 23.71 -25.65
N GLN A 64 9.89 23.41 -25.98
CA GLN A 64 8.73 23.26 -25.11
C GLN A 64 9.00 22.31 -23.93
N VAL A 65 9.88 21.32 -24.06
CA VAL A 65 10.22 20.38 -22.98
C VAL A 65 11.29 21.00 -22.08
N LYS A 66 10.92 21.25 -20.82
CA LYS A 66 11.79 21.77 -19.76
C LYS A 66 11.91 20.75 -18.63
N LEU A 67 13.04 20.77 -17.95
CA LEU A 67 13.33 19.95 -16.78
C LEU A 67 13.69 20.87 -15.61
N PHE A 68 13.09 20.63 -14.45
CA PHE A 68 13.42 21.28 -13.18
C PHE A 68 13.71 20.18 -12.17
N ILE A 69 14.78 20.33 -11.39
CA ILE A 69 15.24 19.33 -10.41
C ILE A 69 15.52 20.07 -9.11
N THR A 70 15.00 19.55 -8.00
CA THR A 70 15.47 19.91 -6.66
C THR A 70 16.26 18.74 -6.09
N SER A 71 17.43 19.03 -5.51
CA SER A 71 18.24 18.04 -4.79
C SER A 71 19.22 18.72 -3.83
N ARG A 72 19.57 18.04 -2.74
CA ARG A 72 20.76 18.40 -1.93
C ARG A 72 22.03 18.36 -2.79
N GLY A 73 23.04 19.13 -2.36
CA GLY A 73 24.37 19.20 -2.99
C GLY A 73 25.25 17.97 -2.75
N GLU A 74 24.70 16.78 -2.99
CA GLU A 74 25.33 15.48 -2.71
C GLU A 74 26.54 15.24 -3.65
N PRO A 75 27.72 14.85 -3.14
CA PRO A 75 28.91 14.61 -3.96
C PRO A 75 28.76 13.52 -5.02
N HIS A 76 27.72 12.68 -4.93
CA HIS A 76 27.41 11.65 -5.91
C HIS A 76 26.55 12.19 -7.08
N LEU A 77 25.55 13.04 -6.78
CA LEU A 77 24.74 13.74 -7.78
C LEU A 77 25.52 14.85 -8.51
N GLN A 78 26.38 15.59 -7.79
CA GLN A 78 27.19 16.65 -8.36
C GLN A 78 28.04 16.17 -9.55
N ARG A 79 28.67 15.00 -9.43
CA ARG A 79 29.45 14.37 -10.52
C ARG A 79 28.62 14.06 -11.77
N CYS A 80 27.32 13.80 -11.60
CA CYS A 80 26.42 13.60 -12.74
C CYS A 80 26.12 14.94 -13.44
N TYR A 81 25.84 16.02 -12.70
CA TYR A 81 25.67 17.35 -13.29
C TYR A 81 26.95 17.86 -13.96
N GLU A 82 28.12 17.50 -13.45
CA GLU A 82 29.43 17.80 -14.06
C GLU A 82 29.76 16.95 -15.32
N SER A 83 28.86 16.04 -15.73
CA SER A 83 29.05 15.17 -16.90
C SER A 83 28.18 15.58 -18.10
N ASP A 84 28.68 15.31 -19.31
CA ASP A 84 27.92 15.58 -20.54
C ASP A 84 26.77 14.57 -20.72
N PRO A 85 25.58 15.00 -21.19
CA PRO A 85 25.25 16.34 -21.68
C PRO A 85 24.53 17.22 -20.63
N LEU A 86 24.48 16.82 -19.35
CA LEU A 86 23.84 17.59 -18.28
C LEU A 86 24.56 18.93 -18.08
N LYS A 87 25.90 18.90 -18.02
CA LYS A 87 26.78 20.07 -17.90
C LYS A 87 26.57 21.17 -18.95
N LEU A 88 26.02 20.80 -20.12
CA LEU A 88 25.80 21.71 -21.24
C LEU A 88 24.39 22.34 -21.25
N GLN A 89 23.49 21.92 -20.34
CA GLN A 89 22.06 22.26 -20.39
C GLN A 89 21.38 22.46 -19.03
N VAL A 90 21.98 22.02 -17.93
CA VAL A 90 21.46 22.21 -16.58
C VAL A 90 22.21 23.38 -15.94
N GLU A 91 21.48 24.47 -15.70
CA GLU A 91 21.91 25.55 -14.83
C GLU A 91 21.69 25.11 -13.37
N ILE A 92 22.75 25.18 -12.54
CA ILE A 92 22.68 24.81 -11.13
C ILE A 92 22.47 26.08 -10.31
N LEU A 93 21.27 26.23 -9.72
CA LEU A 93 20.95 27.33 -8.82
C LEU A 93 21.18 26.88 -7.37
N SER A 94 22.30 27.34 -6.79
CA SER A 94 22.66 27.04 -5.40
C SER A 94 21.90 27.96 -4.44
N LEU A 95 20.97 27.39 -3.67
CA LEU A 95 20.26 28.10 -2.60
C LEU A 95 21.13 28.31 -1.34
N ILE A 96 22.35 27.76 -1.31
CA ILE A 96 23.30 27.89 -0.19
C ILE A 96 24.20 29.13 -0.37
N ASP A 97 24.40 29.59 -1.61
CA ASP A 97 25.15 30.80 -1.93
C ASP A 97 24.32 32.09 -1.74
N GLU A 98 23.07 31.96 -1.27
CA GLU A 98 22.27 33.09 -0.81
C GLU A 98 22.82 33.67 0.49
N LYS A 99 22.71 34.99 0.63
CA LYS A 99 23.14 35.70 1.84
C LYS A 99 22.23 35.35 3.02
N VAL A 100 22.81 34.88 4.12
CA VAL A 100 22.10 34.53 5.36
C VAL A 100 21.20 35.68 5.83
N GLU A 101 21.64 36.93 5.67
CA GLU A 101 20.86 38.12 6.04
C GLU A 101 19.51 38.20 5.30
N ARG A 102 19.43 37.74 4.03
CA ARG A 102 18.16 37.70 3.28
C ARG A 102 17.21 36.64 3.82
N VAL A 103 17.74 35.47 4.16
CA VAL A 103 16.95 34.37 4.72
C VAL A 103 16.44 34.73 6.12
N GLU A 104 17.23 35.47 6.90
CA GLU A 104 16.79 36.06 8.18
C GLU A 104 15.73 37.16 7.98
N ASP A 105 15.83 38.01 6.95
CA ASP A 105 14.79 38.98 6.58
C ASP A 105 13.47 38.30 6.16
N ASP A 106 13.52 37.26 5.34
CA ASP A 106 12.33 36.50 4.91
C ASP A 106 11.68 35.73 6.07
N ILE A 107 12.48 35.15 6.98
CA ILE A 107 11.97 34.55 8.23
C ILE A 107 11.38 35.62 9.16
N SER A 108 11.95 36.83 9.20
CA SER A 108 11.42 37.98 9.94
C SER A 108 10.08 38.46 9.35
N LEU A 109 9.92 38.41 8.03
CA LEU A 109 8.66 38.70 7.34
C LEU A 109 7.60 37.61 7.63
N TYR A 110 7.96 36.33 7.53
CA TYR A 110 7.08 35.21 7.87
C TYR A 110 6.55 35.30 9.31
N PHE A 111 7.43 35.57 10.29
CA PHE A 111 7.02 35.79 11.68
C PHE A 111 6.29 37.12 11.93
N LYS A 112 6.20 38.02 10.94
CA LYS A 112 5.46 39.29 11.03
C LYS A 112 4.06 39.18 10.43
N GLU A 113 3.90 38.53 9.28
CA GLU A 113 2.59 38.42 8.60
C GLU A 113 1.82 37.14 9.01
N GLU A 114 2.44 35.96 8.92
CA GLU A 114 1.74 34.67 9.08
C GLU A 114 1.51 34.29 10.55
N LEU A 115 2.55 34.43 11.39
CA LEU A 115 2.50 34.00 12.80
C LEU A 115 1.34 34.64 13.62
N PRO A 116 1.04 35.96 13.50
CA PRO A 116 -0.08 36.57 14.22
C PRO A 116 -1.43 36.00 13.78
N ASP A 117 -1.66 35.84 12.48
CA ASP A 117 -2.89 35.26 11.93
C ASP A 117 -3.04 33.78 12.32
N MET A 118 -1.94 33.03 12.32
CA MET A 118 -1.93 31.62 12.71
C MET A 118 -2.41 31.38 14.14
N VAL A 119 -2.03 32.24 15.09
CA VAL A 119 -2.47 32.19 16.50
C VAL A 119 -3.83 32.87 16.69
N GLY A 120 -4.07 33.97 15.96
CA GLY A 120 -5.31 34.75 15.97
C GLY A 120 -6.57 33.96 15.64
N ARG A 121 -6.44 32.85 14.90
CA ARG A 121 -7.53 31.89 14.63
C ARG A 121 -8.20 31.31 15.89
N TRP A 122 -7.55 31.30 17.06
CA TRP A 122 -8.12 30.70 18.28
C TRP A 122 -7.83 31.44 19.59
N VAL A 123 -6.80 32.29 19.68
CA VAL A 123 -6.62 33.27 20.78
C VAL A 123 -6.30 34.63 20.19
N ALA A 124 -7.08 35.64 20.58
CA ALA A 124 -6.85 37.02 20.18
C ALA A 124 -5.52 37.54 20.74
N GLN A 125 -4.68 38.08 19.85
CA GLN A 125 -3.38 38.66 20.19
C GLN A 125 -3.38 40.20 20.05
N PRO A 126 -2.46 40.91 20.71
CA PRO A 126 -2.13 42.29 20.37
C PRO A 126 -1.79 42.44 18.89
N SER A 127 -2.20 43.55 18.26
CA SER A 127 -1.97 43.80 16.82
C SER A 127 -0.50 43.97 16.42
N ASN A 128 0.42 43.97 17.39
CA ASN A 128 1.87 44.01 17.21
C ASN A 128 2.58 42.75 17.73
N TRP A 129 1.85 41.69 18.11
CA TRP A 129 2.42 40.43 18.60
C TRP A 129 3.23 39.73 17.49
N PRO A 130 4.36 39.03 17.80
CA PRO A 130 5.01 38.91 19.11
C PRO A 130 5.83 40.16 19.52
N GLY A 131 6.01 41.13 18.63
CA GLY A 131 6.79 42.36 18.85
C GLY A 131 8.22 42.29 18.31
N ASP A 132 8.79 43.43 17.91
CA ASP A 132 10.04 43.49 17.13
C ASP A 132 11.28 42.91 17.84
N GLU A 133 11.32 42.94 19.16
CA GLU A 133 12.41 42.31 19.94
C GLU A 133 12.26 40.79 19.98
N ARG A 134 11.08 40.29 20.35
CA ARG A 134 10.79 38.85 20.40
C ARG A 134 10.86 38.21 19.01
N ARG A 135 10.43 38.91 17.95
CA ARG A 135 10.57 38.46 16.56
C ARG A 135 12.04 38.34 16.14
N ARG A 136 12.90 39.33 16.41
CA ARG A 136 14.35 39.24 16.15
C ARG A 136 15.01 38.09 16.93
N ALA A 137 14.59 37.86 18.17
CA ALA A 137 15.07 36.73 18.97
C ALA A 137 14.62 35.37 18.41
N LEU A 138 13.41 35.26 17.86
CA LEU A 138 12.96 34.08 17.11
C LEU A 138 13.80 33.87 15.83
N VAL A 139 13.98 34.90 15.01
CA VAL A 139 14.80 34.84 13.78
C VAL A 139 16.20 34.28 14.09
N TYR A 140 16.94 34.91 15.02
CA TYR A 140 18.26 34.46 15.45
C TYR A 140 18.27 33.00 15.95
N LYS A 141 17.19 32.57 16.61
CA LYS A 141 17.05 31.19 17.10
C LYS A 141 16.83 30.15 16.00
N THR A 142 16.29 30.52 14.84
CA THR A 142 16.08 29.61 13.69
C THR A 142 17.35 29.30 12.91
N GLN A 143 18.40 30.13 13.03
CA GLN A 143 19.68 29.97 12.31
C GLN A 143 19.56 30.00 10.77
N GLY A 144 18.60 30.78 10.23
CA GLY A 144 18.30 30.81 8.80
C GLY A 144 17.54 29.57 8.28
N LEU A 145 17.16 28.62 9.15
CA LEU A 145 16.40 27.45 8.74
C LEU A 145 14.90 27.77 8.74
N PHE A 146 14.33 28.00 7.55
CA PHE A 146 12.91 28.31 7.38
C PHE A 146 11.99 27.22 7.98
N ILE A 147 12.41 25.95 7.96
CA ILE A 147 11.72 24.85 8.64
C ILE A 147 11.66 25.02 10.17
N CYS A 148 12.72 25.55 10.81
CA CYS A 148 12.66 25.87 12.23
C CYS A 148 11.65 27.01 12.47
N ALA A 149 11.51 27.96 11.55
CA ALA A 149 10.53 29.03 11.65
C ALA A 149 9.09 28.51 11.54
N THR A 150 8.78 27.71 10.51
CA THR A 150 7.43 27.17 10.28
C THR A 150 7.00 26.17 11.34
N THR A 151 7.91 25.29 11.82
CA THR A 151 7.58 24.37 12.92
C THR A 151 7.40 25.10 14.26
N VAL A 152 8.17 26.16 14.55
CA VAL A 152 7.93 27.01 15.74
C VAL A 152 6.59 27.74 15.63
N ALA A 153 6.27 28.34 14.47
CA ALA A 153 4.98 29.00 14.27
C ALA A 153 3.81 28.00 14.39
N GLY A 154 3.95 26.79 13.84
CA GLY A 154 2.99 25.70 13.99
C GLY A 154 2.78 25.26 15.44
N MET A 155 3.83 25.22 16.26
CA MET A 155 3.71 24.95 17.70
C MET A 155 2.98 26.06 18.45
N LEU A 156 3.34 27.32 18.20
CA LEU A 156 2.71 28.48 18.84
C LEU A 156 1.22 28.59 18.44
N ALA A 157 0.88 28.16 17.23
CA ALA A 157 -0.48 28.13 16.70
C ALA A 157 -1.28 26.86 17.07
N ASP A 158 -0.74 25.93 17.87
CA ASP A 158 -1.45 24.72 18.26
C ASP A 158 -2.47 25.00 19.39
N SER A 159 -3.74 25.07 18.97
CA SER A 159 -4.91 25.33 19.82
C SER A 159 -5.17 24.29 20.92
N ASN A 160 -4.52 23.13 20.91
CA ASN A 160 -4.62 22.14 21.99
C ASN A 160 -3.88 22.60 23.25
N PHE A 161 -2.79 23.38 23.10
CA PHE A 161 -1.91 23.79 24.21
C PHE A 161 -2.28 25.14 24.84
N ARG A 162 -3.17 25.91 24.19
CA ARG A 162 -3.97 27.04 24.73
C ARG A 162 -3.26 28.24 25.36
N ASP A 163 -1.94 28.22 25.47
CA ASP A 163 -1.14 29.35 25.94
C ASP A 163 0.04 29.59 24.97
N PRO A 164 -0.10 30.49 23.98
CA PRO A 164 0.97 30.76 23.01
C PRO A 164 2.05 31.68 23.60
N GLU A 165 1.73 32.46 24.64
CA GLU A 165 2.64 33.44 25.24
C GLU A 165 3.65 32.75 26.15
N ALA A 166 3.20 31.84 27.03
CA ALA A 166 4.11 31.04 27.84
C ALA A 166 4.98 30.08 27.00
N GLN A 167 4.49 29.64 25.83
CA GLN A 167 5.28 28.89 24.87
C GLN A 167 6.36 29.75 24.20
N LEU A 168 6.00 30.97 23.78
CA LEU A 168 6.94 31.93 23.20
C LEU A 168 8.04 32.27 24.21
N GLU A 169 7.68 32.65 25.44
CA GLU A 169 8.64 32.92 26.51
C GLU A 169 9.47 31.68 26.87
N GLY A 170 8.89 30.48 26.82
CA GLY A 170 9.62 29.23 26.96
C GLY A 170 10.74 29.07 25.90
N ILE A 171 10.42 29.29 24.63
CA ILE A 171 11.37 29.23 23.51
C ILE A 171 12.44 30.33 23.62
N LEU A 172 12.05 31.54 24.04
CA LEU A 172 12.94 32.69 24.20
C LEU A 172 13.86 32.59 25.41
N SER A 173 13.41 31.98 26.53
CA SER A 173 14.15 31.89 27.79
C SER A 173 15.45 31.07 27.72
N SER A 174 15.52 30.09 26.81
CA SER A 174 16.76 29.36 26.54
C SER A 174 17.79 30.31 25.91
N LYS A 175 19.04 30.27 26.36
CA LYS A 175 20.15 30.99 25.70
C LYS A 175 20.63 30.30 24.43
N ASP A 176 20.30 29.02 24.29
CA ASP A 176 20.72 28.21 23.15
C ASP A 176 19.89 28.51 21.91
N ARG A 177 20.52 28.30 20.76
CA ARG A 177 19.86 28.30 19.45
C ARG A 177 18.98 27.07 19.34
N ILE A 178 17.91 27.16 18.55
CA ILE A 178 17.01 26.01 18.39
C ILE A 178 17.72 24.98 17.51
N ARG A 179 17.80 23.73 18.00
CA ARG A 179 18.12 22.55 17.19
C ARG A 179 16.79 21.91 16.80
N LEU A 180 16.66 21.51 15.53
CA LEU A 180 15.41 20.98 14.98
C LEU A 180 14.91 19.74 15.75
N ASP A 181 15.83 18.86 16.18
CA ASP A 181 15.56 17.70 17.02
C ASP A 181 14.93 18.07 18.38
N ASP A 182 15.35 19.18 18.99
CA ASP A 182 14.81 19.65 20.27
C ASP A 182 13.40 20.24 20.11
N ILE A 183 13.03 20.70 18.90
CA ILE A 183 11.65 21.07 18.54
C ILE A 183 10.79 19.80 18.45
N TYR A 184 11.26 18.79 17.72
CA TYR A 184 10.55 17.54 17.51
C TYR A 184 10.34 16.76 18.82
N ALA A 185 11.35 16.70 19.69
CA ALA A 185 11.24 16.15 21.03
C ALA A 185 10.17 16.88 21.87
N GLN A 186 10.08 18.21 21.78
CA GLN A 186 9.05 18.98 22.46
C GLN A 186 7.65 18.72 21.91
N ILE A 187 7.47 18.71 20.59
CA ILE A 187 6.18 18.40 19.95
C ILE A 187 5.68 17.03 20.41
N LEU A 188 6.53 16.00 20.31
CA LEU A 188 6.17 14.64 20.68
C LEU A 188 5.86 14.49 22.18
N ASN A 189 6.64 15.13 23.06
CA ASN A 189 6.37 15.09 24.51
C ASN A 189 5.16 15.93 24.94
N ARG A 190 4.77 16.95 24.17
CA ARG A 190 3.51 17.68 24.39
C ARG A 190 2.31 16.87 23.89
N ALA A 191 2.42 16.29 22.70
CA ALA A 191 1.37 15.46 22.07
C ALA A 191 1.13 14.13 22.83
N CYS A 192 2.20 13.54 23.37
CA CYS A 192 2.14 12.32 24.19
C CYS A 192 3.08 12.46 25.39
N PRO A 193 2.66 13.07 26.52
CA PRO A 193 3.49 13.20 27.72
C PRO A 193 4.03 11.87 28.27
N VAL A 194 5.15 11.93 29.01
CA VAL A 194 5.79 10.74 29.63
C VAL A 194 4.84 9.99 30.59
N ARG A 195 3.82 10.67 31.12
CA ARG A 195 2.77 10.10 31.99
C ARG A 195 1.56 9.53 31.24
N SER A 196 1.53 9.59 29.91
CA SER A 196 0.45 9.01 29.10
C SER A 196 0.37 7.49 29.25
N HIS A 197 -0.84 6.95 29.16
CA HIS A 197 -1.05 5.50 29.15
C HIS A 197 -0.30 4.83 27.98
N ARG A 198 0.22 3.62 28.21
CA ARG A 198 0.99 2.84 27.23
C ARG A 198 0.28 2.75 25.88
N ASP A 199 -1.03 2.55 25.89
CA ASP A 199 -1.84 2.37 24.69
C ASP A 199 -1.91 3.62 23.81
N LEU A 200 -1.76 4.82 24.40
CA LEU A 200 -1.62 6.06 23.62
C LEU A 200 -0.25 6.14 22.95
N LEU A 201 0.83 5.79 23.66
CA LEU A 201 2.16 5.75 23.06
C LEU A 201 2.25 4.70 21.95
N THR A 202 1.65 3.52 22.14
CA THR A 202 1.50 2.51 21.07
C THR A 202 0.72 3.06 19.88
N LEU A 203 -0.39 3.77 20.11
CA LEU A 203 -1.17 4.39 19.03
C LEU A 203 -0.37 5.46 18.27
N PHE A 204 0.37 6.33 18.97
CA PHE A 204 1.29 7.30 18.35
C PHE A 204 2.34 6.62 17.47
N ARG A 205 3.01 5.59 18.01
CA ARG A 205 4.05 4.83 17.29
C ARG A 205 3.47 4.15 16.04
N ASN A 206 2.33 3.46 16.17
CA ASN A 206 1.71 2.76 15.06
C ASN A 206 1.20 3.73 13.97
N VAL A 207 0.64 4.89 14.35
CA VAL A 207 0.19 5.93 13.40
C VAL A 207 1.36 6.55 12.65
N LEU A 208 2.39 7.03 13.37
CA LEU A 208 3.57 7.64 12.75
C LEU A 208 4.35 6.61 11.91
N GLY A 209 4.53 5.40 12.44
CA GLY A 209 5.21 4.31 11.75
C GLY A 209 4.52 3.92 10.45
N ALA A 210 3.21 3.71 10.48
CA ALA A 210 2.43 3.41 9.28
C ALA A 210 2.48 4.54 8.24
N LEU A 211 2.49 5.80 8.66
CA LEU A 211 2.67 6.94 7.75
C LEU A 211 4.08 7.02 7.13
N ILE A 212 5.11 6.53 7.83
CA ILE A 212 6.51 6.51 7.33
C ILE A 212 6.73 5.37 6.34
N VAL A 213 6.32 4.13 6.67
CA VAL A 213 6.53 2.97 5.77
C VAL A 213 5.51 2.88 4.63
N ALA A 214 4.61 3.85 4.52
CA ALA A 214 3.61 3.94 3.46
C ALA A 214 4.23 4.30 2.10
N ARG A 215 4.28 3.34 1.16
CA ARG A 215 4.75 3.63 -0.21
C ARG A 215 3.79 4.43 -1.08
N VAL A 216 2.51 4.49 -0.69
CA VAL A 216 1.50 5.36 -1.30
C VAL A 216 0.91 6.21 -0.17
N PRO A 217 0.88 7.55 -0.25
CA PRO A 217 0.37 8.40 0.82
C PRO A 217 -1.05 8.00 1.26
N ILE A 218 -1.23 7.77 2.57
CA ILE A 218 -2.44 7.14 3.13
C ILE A 218 -3.39 8.20 3.70
N ASN A 219 -4.68 8.13 3.34
CA ASN A 219 -5.74 8.94 3.96
C ASN A 219 -6.18 8.38 5.32
N ILE A 220 -6.87 9.18 6.14
CA ILE A 220 -7.18 8.79 7.53
C ILE A 220 -8.02 7.51 7.64
N HIS A 221 -8.90 7.25 6.68
CA HIS A 221 -9.76 6.06 6.69
C HIS A 221 -9.01 4.80 6.27
N ALA A 222 -8.12 4.88 5.28
CA ALA A 222 -7.23 3.78 4.94
C ALA A 222 -6.29 3.46 6.12
N LEU A 223 -5.71 4.48 6.75
CA LEU A 223 -4.85 4.34 7.93
C LEU A 223 -5.59 3.67 9.10
N ALA A 224 -6.78 4.16 9.44
CA ALA A 224 -7.63 3.58 10.48
C ALA A 224 -8.10 2.16 10.14
N SER A 225 -8.41 1.90 8.86
CA SER A 225 -8.82 0.58 8.36
C SER A 225 -7.69 -0.46 8.36
N LEU A 226 -6.42 -0.04 8.46
CA LEU A 226 -5.24 -0.91 8.56
C LEU A 226 -4.75 -1.08 10.01
N LEU A 227 -4.91 -0.04 10.85
CA LEU A 227 -4.47 -0.04 12.25
C LEU A 227 -5.54 -0.43 13.28
N SER A 228 -6.81 -0.49 12.90
CA SER A 228 -7.90 -0.96 13.78
C SER A 228 -7.71 -2.44 14.14
N PRO A 229 -7.73 -2.83 15.44
CA PRO A 229 -7.57 -4.23 15.85
C PRO A 229 -8.59 -5.19 15.22
N ASP A 230 -9.85 -4.74 15.13
CA ASP A 230 -11.01 -5.55 14.73
C ASP A 230 -11.55 -5.21 13.33
N GLY A 231 -11.02 -4.18 12.67
CA GLY A 231 -11.36 -3.74 11.30
C GLY A 231 -12.75 -3.09 11.12
N ALA A 232 -13.78 -3.62 11.77
CA ALA A 232 -15.17 -3.18 11.63
C ALA A 232 -15.45 -1.77 12.18
N GLN A 233 -14.65 -1.29 13.14
CA GLN A 233 -14.84 0.00 13.83
C GLN A 233 -13.93 1.12 13.28
N HIS A 234 -13.50 1.03 12.03
CA HIS A 234 -12.49 1.95 11.46
C HIS A 234 -12.92 3.43 11.45
N ILE A 235 -14.22 3.76 11.39
CA ILE A 235 -14.69 5.15 11.44
C ILE A 235 -14.46 5.76 12.84
N GLU A 236 -14.88 5.08 13.91
CA GLU A 236 -14.61 5.53 15.29
C GLU A 236 -13.10 5.58 15.56
N PHE A 237 -12.35 4.60 15.05
CA PHE A 237 -10.89 4.59 15.14
C PHE A 237 -10.25 5.76 14.37
N ALA A 238 -10.79 6.18 13.22
CA ALA A 238 -10.34 7.35 12.47
C ALA A 238 -10.58 8.65 13.26
N HIS A 239 -11.75 8.80 13.92
CA HIS A 239 -12.00 9.94 14.81
C HIS A 239 -11.03 9.95 16.01
N ARG A 240 -10.76 8.79 16.61
CA ARG A 240 -9.75 8.65 17.68
C ARG A 240 -8.36 9.05 17.18
N VAL A 241 -7.90 8.50 16.06
CA VAL A 241 -6.60 8.85 15.46
C VAL A 241 -6.50 10.36 15.14
N ARG A 242 -7.57 10.96 14.61
CA ARG A 242 -7.63 12.41 14.36
C ARG A 242 -7.47 13.21 15.65
N GLY A 243 -8.29 12.92 16.67
CA GLY A 243 -8.38 13.72 17.90
C GLY A 243 -7.41 13.35 19.02
N THR A 244 -6.64 12.26 18.91
CA THR A 244 -5.63 11.88 19.92
C THR A 244 -4.21 11.77 19.40
N VAL A 245 -3.97 11.85 18.08
CA VAL A 245 -2.62 11.81 17.49
C VAL A 245 -2.43 12.96 16.51
N LEU A 246 -3.23 13.00 15.43
CA LEU A 246 -2.98 13.91 14.31
C LEU A 246 -3.20 15.39 14.67
N SER A 247 -4.19 15.69 15.53
CA SER A 247 -4.50 17.05 15.98
C SER A 247 -3.36 17.73 16.75
N TYR A 248 -2.50 16.96 17.42
CA TYR A 248 -1.37 17.45 18.22
C TYR A 248 -0.04 17.47 17.44
N LEU A 249 -0.08 17.18 16.14
CA LEU A 249 1.09 17.04 15.29
C LEU A 249 1.01 17.95 14.05
N GLN A 250 0.09 18.93 14.01
CA GLN A 250 -0.08 19.84 12.89
C GLN A 250 1.17 20.69 12.57
N ALA A 251 2.08 20.87 13.54
CA ALA A 251 3.38 21.53 13.34
C ALA A 251 4.39 20.70 12.51
N VAL A 252 4.10 19.41 12.24
CA VAL A 252 4.93 18.47 11.47
C VAL A 252 4.16 17.59 10.47
N LEU A 253 2.81 17.58 10.53
CA LEU A 253 1.92 16.85 9.63
C LEU A 253 0.93 17.77 8.93
N ILE A 254 0.80 17.62 7.61
CA ILE A 254 -0.34 18.12 6.85
C ILE A 254 -1.49 17.11 7.02
N VAL A 255 -2.56 17.54 7.67
CA VAL A 255 -3.75 16.73 7.97
C VAL A 255 -4.96 17.39 7.28
N PRO A 256 -5.60 16.75 6.27
CA PRO A 256 -6.73 17.33 5.56
C PRO A 256 -7.89 17.73 6.48
N ASP A 257 -8.31 18.99 6.40
CA ASP A 257 -9.18 19.64 7.39
C ASP A 257 -10.69 19.47 7.10
N VAL A 258 -11.52 19.64 8.14
CA VAL A 258 -12.93 19.24 8.24
C VAL A 258 -13.92 20.27 7.66
N GLU A 259 -13.50 21.06 6.66
CA GLU A 259 -14.32 22.13 6.07
C GLU A 259 -14.72 21.93 4.59
N THR A 260 -13.90 21.24 3.76
CA THR A 260 -14.31 20.89 2.37
C THR A 260 -15.25 19.67 2.35
N SER A 261 -15.92 19.34 1.25
CA SER A 261 -16.91 18.22 1.23
C SER A 261 -16.31 16.88 1.69
N GLU A 262 -17.03 16.14 2.54
CA GLU A 262 -16.57 14.87 3.17
C GLU A 262 -15.88 13.92 2.20
N VAL A 263 -16.53 13.63 1.07
CA VAL A 263 -16.02 12.72 0.02
C VAL A 263 -14.68 13.19 -0.56
N ALA A 264 -14.42 14.50 -0.61
CA ALA A 264 -13.16 15.07 -1.08
C ALA A 264 -12.09 15.13 0.03
N ARG A 265 -12.47 15.38 1.29
CA ARG A 265 -11.58 15.33 2.46
C ARG A 265 -10.96 13.96 2.64
N ASP A 266 -11.83 12.95 2.62
CA ASP A 266 -11.51 11.59 3.00
C ASP A 266 -10.69 10.84 1.95
N ALA A 267 -10.61 11.38 0.74
CA ALA A 267 -9.68 10.94 -0.29
C ALA A 267 -8.24 11.46 -0.08
N GLN A 268 -8.04 12.61 0.57
CA GLN A 268 -6.72 13.23 0.67
C GLN A 268 -5.80 12.53 1.69
N PRO A 269 -4.50 12.35 1.36
CA PRO A 269 -3.55 11.70 2.25
C PRO A 269 -3.08 12.61 3.37
N ILE A 270 -2.73 12.01 4.51
CA ILE A 270 -1.90 12.65 5.53
C ILE A 270 -0.46 12.67 5.01
N ARG A 271 0.28 13.76 5.25
CA ARG A 271 1.69 13.90 4.83
C ARG A 271 2.54 14.48 5.95
N PHE A 272 3.82 14.14 5.96
CA PHE A 272 4.82 14.92 6.71
C PHE A 272 5.05 16.27 6.02
N ILE A 273 5.32 17.32 6.81
CA ILE A 273 5.69 18.65 6.28
C ILE A 273 7.10 18.61 5.69
N HIS A 274 8.00 17.81 6.26
CA HIS A 274 9.38 17.62 5.79
C HIS A 274 9.98 16.30 6.29
N THR A 275 10.89 15.71 5.53
CA THR A 275 11.50 14.40 5.82
C THR A 275 12.43 14.40 7.03
N SER A 276 13.00 15.53 7.43
CA SER A 276 13.83 15.62 8.65
C SER A 276 13.15 15.19 9.96
N PHE A 277 11.80 15.19 10.01
CA PHE A 277 11.04 14.63 11.14
C PHE A 277 10.97 13.09 11.08
N VAL A 278 10.93 12.52 9.87
CA VAL A 278 11.06 11.07 9.64
C VAL A 278 12.47 10.60 9.99
N ASP A 279 13.50 11.34 9.58
CA ASP A 279 14.88 11.09 9.98
C ASP A 279 15.03 11.11 11.51
N TYR A 280 14.48 12.13 12.16
CA TYR A 280 14.47 12.23 13.63
C TYR A 280 13.74 11.05 14.28
N LEU A 281 12.61 10.59 13.74
CA LEU A 281 11.85 9.47 14.30
C LEU A 281 12.54 8.10 14.13
N THR A 282 13.51 7.97 13.23
CA THR A 282 14.15 6.70 12.86
C THR A 282 15.62 6.59 13.28
N ASP A 283 16.32 7.72 13.48
CA ASP A 283 17.71 7.76 13.94
C ASP A 283 17.82 7.56 15.47
N LYS A 284 18.47 6.46 15.87
CA LYS A 284 18.69 6.06 17.27
C LYS A 284 19.63 7.00 18.05
N SER A 285 20.34 7.90 17.36
CA SER A 285 21.22 8.93 17.95
C SER A 285 20.55 10.29 18.15
N ARG A 286 19.40 10.53 17.48
CA ARG A 286 18.64 11.79 17.53
C ARG A 286 17.33 11.65 18.30
N CYS A 287 16.62 10.54 18.14
CA CYS A 287 15.30 10.35 18.73
C CYS A 287 15.34 10.05 20.22
N GLU A 288 14.36 10.56 20.98
CA GLU A 288 14.07 10.03 22.31
C GLU A 288 13.60 8.55 22.21
N PRO A 289 14.19 7.60 22.96
CA PRO A 289 13.94 6.16 22.79
C PRO A 289 12.47 5.71 22.86
N ARG A 290 11.58 6.46 23.52
CA ARG A 290 10.13 6.15 23.58
C ARG A 290 9.41 6.39 22.25
N PHE A 291 9.89 7.34 21.45
CA PHE A 291 9.30 7.70 20.15
C PHE A 291 10.02 7.03 18.97
N LEU A 292 11.30 6.66 19.14
CA LEU A 292 12.12 5.98 18.15
C LEU A 292 11.43 4.78 17.50
N LEU A 293 11.25 4.81 16.18
CA LEU A 293 10.56 3.79 15.39
C LEU A 293 11.57 2.87 14.70
N ASP A 294 11.41 1.56 14.86
CA ASP A 294 12.12 0.59 14.01
C ASP A 294 11.27 0.29 12.77
N LEU A 295 11.80 0.58 11.58
CA LEU A 295 11.05 0.47 10.32
C LEU A 295 10.60 -0.95 10.01
N ARG A 296 11.32 -1.99 10.47
CA ARG A 296 10.92 -3.38 10.26
C ARG A 296 9.69 -3.73 11.09
N GLU A 297 9.63 -3.28 12.34
CA GLU A 297 8.42 -3.38 13.17
C GLU A 297 7.23 -2.68 12.49
N GLN A 298 7.44 -1.50 11.86
CA GLN A 298 6.34 -0.76 11.22
C GLN A 298 5.86 -1.43 9.92
N HIS A 299 6.78 -1.99 9.13
CA HIS A 299 6.42 -2.84 7.99
C HIS A 299 5.66 -4.09 8.43
N GLU A 300 6.06 -4.74 9.53
CA GLU A 300 5.35 -5.89 10.10
C GLU A 300 3.92 -5.52 10.55
N GLN A 301 3.74 -4.40 11.25
CA GLN A 301 2.39 -3.95 11.66
C GLN A 301 1.49 -3.66 10.44
N LEU A 302 2.01 -3.01 9.38
CA LEU A 302 1.22 -2.81 8.17
C LEU A 302 1.02 -4.09 7.35
N ALA A 303 1.94 -5.05 7.35
CA ALA A 303 1.73 -6.37 6.74
C ALA A 303 0.55 -7.10 7.41
N ILE A 304 0.55 -7.14 8.74
CA ILE A 304 -0.54 -7.69 9.57
C ILE A 304 -1.85 -6.96 9.27
N GLY A 305 -1.84 -5.62 9.25
CA GLY A 305 -3.01 -4.79 8.93
C GLY A 305 -3.58 -5.08 7.54
N CYS A 306 -2.71 -5.16 6.51
CA CYS A 306 -3.13 -5.46 5.14
C CYS A 306 -3.71 -6.88 5.01
N LEU A 307 -3.05 -7.90 5.57
CA LEU A 307 -3.52 -9.29 5.51
C LEU A 307 -4.86 -9.45 6.22
N ARG A 308 -5.01 -8.88 7.43
CA ARG A 308 -6.30 -8.84 8.14
C ARG A 308 -7.37 -8.10 7.33
N ARG A 309 -7.03 -6.96 6.71
CA ARG A 309 -7.99 -6.17 5.92
C ARG A 309 -8.51 -6.94 4.71
N MET A 310 -7.68 -7.77 4.09
CA MET A 310 -8.05 -8.64 2.95
C MET A 310 -8.93 -9.84 3.33
N ARG A 311 -9.23 -10.06 4.62
CA ARG A 311 -10.26 -11.03 5.04
C ARG A 311 -11.64 -10.71 4.47
N ASP A 312 -11.95 -9.46 4.15
CA ASP A 312 -13.24 -9.07 3.56
C ASP A 312 -13.34 -9.35 2.04
N LEU A 313 -12.25 -9.76 1.39
CA LEU A 313 -12.29 -10.12 -0.03
C LEU A 313 -13.23 -11.34 -0.22
N LYS A 314 -14.26 -11.13 -1.04
CA LYS A 314 -15.34 -12.06 -1.37
C LYS A 314 -15.41 -12.23 -2.88
N ARG A 315 -15.86 -13.39 -3.37
CA ARG A 315 -16.09 -13.63 -4.80
C ARG A 315 -17.20 -12.72 -5.36
N ASN A 316 -17.02 -12.24 -6.57
CA ASN A 316 -17.90 -11.29 -7.27
C ASN A 316 -18.21 -10.06 -6.40
N MET A 317 -17.17 -9.38 -5.90
CA MET A 317 -17.39 -8.36 -4.86
C MET A 317 -18.21 -7.16 -5.33
N CYS A 318 -18.27 -6.89 -6.63
CA CYS A 318 -19.07 -5.83 -7.25
C CYS A 318 -20.39 -6.33 -7.90
N ASP A 319 -20.80 -7.58 -7.65
CA ASP A 319 -22.04 -8.20 -8.19
C ASP A 319 -22.20 -8.04 -9.72
N LEU A 320 -21.13 -8.36 -10.46
CA LEU A 320 -21.07 -8.27 -11.91
C LEU A 320 -21.79 -9.43 -12.60
N ASP A 321 -22.28 -9.19 -13.82
CA ASP A 321 -22.78 -10.23 -14.71
C ASP A 321 -21.59 -10.90 -15.44
N PRO A 322 -21.42 -12.23 -15.37
CA PRO A 322 -20.31 -12.94 -16.02
C PRO A 322 -20.39 -12.97 -17.57
N SER A 323 -21.40 -12.34 -18.18
CA SER A 323 -21.48 -12.13 -19.62
C SER A 323 -20.96 -10.77 -20.10
N LEU A 324 -20.51 -9.89 -19.18
CA LEU A 324 -19.97 -8.57 -19.49
C LEU A 324 -18.46 -8.47 -19.20
N LEU A 325 -17.77 -7.65 -19.98
CA LEU A 325 -16.43 -7.15 -19.67
C LEU A 325 -16.49 -6.08 -18.56
N ASN A 326 -15.38 -5.87 -17.85
CA ASN A 326 -15.25 -4.78 -16.86
C ASN A 326 -15.60 -3.42 -17.50
N SER A 327 -15.20 -3.20 -18.77
CA SER A 327 -15.47 -1.98 -19.54
C SER A 327 -16.92 -1.81 -20.03
N GLU A 328 -17.78 -2.82 -19.87
CA GLU A 328 -19.19 -2.80 -20.30
C GLU A 328 -20.17 -2.54 -19.13
N VAL A 329 -19.66 -2.44 -17.89
CA VAL A 329 -20.47 -2.21 -16.69
C VAL A 329 -20.47 -0.70 -16.37
N GLU A 330 -21.55 -0.01 -16.76
CA GLU A 330 -21.69 1.45 -16.69
C GLU A 330 -21.41 2.06 -15.30
N ASP A 331 -21.73 1.34 -14.22
CA ASP A 331 -21.60 1.80 -12.83
C ASP A 331 -20.42 1.17 -12.06
N LEU A 332 -19.50 0.46 -12.74
CA LEU A 332 -18.41 -0.31 -12.13
C LEU A 332 -17.58 0.52 -11.13
N GLU A 333 -17.20 1.73 -11.52
CA GLU A 333 -16.44 2.68 -10.71
C GLU A 333 -17.10 2.97 -9.35
N GLN A 334 -18.44 3.04 -9.32
CA GLN A 334 -19.17 3.23 -8.07
C GLN A 334 -19.15 1.96 -7.23
N ARG A 335 -19.41 0.80 -7.84
CA ARG A 335 -19.36 -0.49 -7.13
C ARG A 335 -17.99 -0.82 -6.56
N ILE A 336 -16.91 -0.38 -7.23
CA ILE A 336 -15.54 -0.46 -6.74
C ILE A 336 -15.39 0.38 -5.47
N ARG A 337 -15.81 1.65 -5.46
CA ARG A 337 -15.78 2.48 -4.25
C ARG A 337 -16.57 1.88 -3.09
N ASP A 338 -17.74 1.30 -3.38
CA ASP A 338 -18.65 0.75 -2.37
C ASP A 338 -18.20 -0.61 -1.80
N ASN A 339 -17.43 -1.41 -2.54
CA ASN A 339 -17.01 -2.76 -2.11
C ASN A 339 -15.50 -2.92 -1.87
N LEU A 340 -14.66 -2.04 -2.40
CA LEU A 340 -13.21 -1.99 -2.20
C LEU A 340 -12.87 -0.64 -1.53
N SER A 341 -13.05 -0.55 -0.21
CA SER A 341 -12.73 0.69 0.53
C SER A 341 -11.24 1.05 0.44
N PRO A 342 -10.83 2.32 0.63
CA PRO A 342 -9.44 2.75 0.41
C PRO A 342 -8.38 1.93 1.15
N GLY A 343 -8.67 1.49 2.39
CA GLY A 343 -7.78 0.59 3.14
C GLY A 343 -7.65 -0.81 2.53
N LEU A 344 -8.69 -1.31 1.86
CA LEU A 344 -8.66 -2.59 1.14
C LEU A 344 -7.93 -2.47 -0.21
N GLN A 345 -8.07 -1.36 -0.91
CA GLN A 345 -7.28 -1.06 -2.13
C GLN A 345 -5.78 -0.95 -1.80
N TYR A 346 -5.45 -0.25 -0.71
CA TYR A 346 -4.09 -0.21 -0.18
C TYR A 346 -3.59 -1.62 0.17
N ALA A 347 -4.35 -2.38 0.95
CA ALA A 347 -3.97 -3.73 1.36
C ALA A 347 -3.70 -4.67 0.17
N CYS A 348 -4.61 -4.70 -0.81
CA CYS A 348 -4.44 -5.52 -2.02
C CYS A 348 -3.21 -5.15 -2.85
N THR A 349 -2.73 -3.91 -2.78
CA THR A 349 -1.66 -3.42 -3.67
C THR A 349 -0.31 -3.23 -2.97
N GLN A 350 -0.26 -3.17 -1.64
CA GLN A 350 0.97 -2.94 -0.87
C GLN A 350 1.35 -4.10 0.08
N MET A 351 0.46 -5.07 0.34
CA MET A 351 0.73 -6.18 1.28
C MET A 351 2.06 -6.89 1.00
N SER A 352 2.29 -7.30 -0.25
CA SER A 352 3.51 -8.02 -0.68
C SER A 352 4.79 -7.25 -0.37
N MET A 353 4.76 -5.92 -0.51
CA MET A 353 5.85 -5.03 -0.13
C MET A 353 6.08 -5.06 1.39
N HIS A 354 5.05 -4.87 2.21
CA HIS A 354 5.19 -4.89 3.67
C HIS A 354 5.63 -6.25 4.21
N VAL A 355 5.11 -7.35 3.64
CA VAL A 355 5.57 -8.71 3.95
C VAL A 355 7.06 -8.87 3.61
N SER A 356 7.50 -8.45 2.40
CA SER A 356 8.90 -8.59 1.99
C SER A 356 9.92 -7.86 2.87
N GLN A 357 9.50 -6.82 3.60
CA GLN A 357 10.35 -6.07 4.54
C GLN A 357 10.27 -6.57 5.99
N THR A 358 9.34 -7.49 6.28
CA THR A 358 9.20 -8.16 7.59
C THR A 358 10.26 -9.27 7.72
N PRO A 359 10.83 -9.54 8.90
CA PRO A 359 11.66 -10.73 9.11
C PRO A 359 10.92 -12.02 8.71
N ALA A 360 11.56 -12.90 7.93
CA ALA A 360 10.96 -14.15 7.46
C ALA A 360 10.65 -15.17 8.58
N GLU A 361 11.09 -14.88 9.81
CA GLU A 361 10.81 -15.63 11.03
C GLU A 361 9.58 -15.09 11.80
N SER A 362 8.88 -14.05 11.30
CA SER A 362 7.65 -13.55 11.91
C SER A 362 6.51 -14.56 11.78
N ALA A 363 6.30 -15.34 12.83
CA ALA A 363 5.17 -16.27 12.94
C ALA A 363 3.80 -15.56 12.78
N GLY A 364 3.69 -14.31 13.22
CA GLY A 364 2.46 -13.52 13.15
C GLY A 364 2.09 -13.09 11.73
N VAL A 365 3.08 -12.78 10.88
CA VAL A 365 2.86 -12.57 9.44
C VAL A 365 2.73 -13.90 8.71
N TRP A 366 3.48 -14.94 9.09
CA TRP A 366 3.43 -16.25 8.44
C TRP A 366 2.04 -16.90 8.54
N ASP A 367 1.45 -16.97 9.74
CA ASP A 367 0.10 -17.53 9.95
C ASP A 367 -0.97 -16.77 9.12
N LEU A 368 -0.80 -15.45 8.93
CA LEU A 368 -1.70 -14.62 8.12
C LEU A 368 -1.44 -14.75 6.61
N VAL A 369 -0.21 -15.02 6.17
CA VAL A 369 0.11 -15.33 4.77
C VAL A 369 -0.42 -16.73 4.41
N GLU A 370 -0.38 -17.70 5.32
CA GLU A 370 -0.99 -19.03 5.11
C GLU A 370 -2.53 -18.92 5.01
N GLU A 371 -3.20 -18.16 5.89
CA GLU A 371 -4.64 -17.88 5.80
C GLU A 371 -5.03 -17.18 4.49
N PHE A 372 -4.22 -16.20 4.06
CA PHE A 372 -4.44 -15.49 2.79
C PHE A 372 -4.23 -16.41 1.58
N ALA A 373 -3.21 -17.29 1.63
CA ALA A 373 -2.93 -18.28 0.60
C ALA A 373 -4.05 -19.35 0.49
N ASP A 374 -4.59 -19.79 1.63
CA ASP A 374 -5.66 -20.79 1.72
C ASP A 374 -7.01 -20.26 1.18
N VAL A 375 -7.42 -19.05 1.59
CA VAL A 375 -8.81 -18.59 1.36
C VAL A 375 -8.97 -17.39 0.42
N ARG A 376 -7.93 -16.59 0.12
CA ARG A 376 -8.09 -15.24 -0.46
C ARG A 376 -7.39 -14.97 -1.80
N LEU A 377 -6.50 -15.82 -2.30
CA LEU A 377 -5.72 -15.53 -3.53
C LEU A 377 -6.58 -15.19 -4.76
N MET A 378 -7.65 -15.95 -5.00
CA MET A 378 -8.50 -15.70 -6.17
C MET A 378 -9.29 -14.39 -6.05
N TYR A 379 -9.79 -14.07 -4.85
CA TYR A 379 -10.51 -12.82 -4.59
C TYR A 379 -9.56 -11.60 -4.60
N TRP A 380 -8.27 -11.82 -4.32
CA TRP A 380 -7.23 -10.80 -4.47
C TRP A 380 -6.92 -10.50 -5.95
N ILE A 381 -6.82 -11.51 -6.82
CA ILE A 381 -6.73 -11.28 -8.27
C ILE A 381 -8.02 -10.61 -8.78
N GLU A 382 -9.21 -10.98 -8.27
CA GLU A 382 -10.47 -10.31 -8.62
C GLU A 382 -10.42 -8.81 -8.26
N GLY A 383 -9.98 -8.47 -7.05
CA GLY A 383 -9.77 -7.08 -6.63
C GLY A 383 -8.75 -6.33 -7.51
N LEU A 384 -7.62 -6.97 -7.86
CA LEU A 384 -6.63 -6.38 -8.77
C LEU A 384 -7.15 -6.27 -10.22
N SER A 385 -8.07 -7.12 -10.66
CA SER A 385 -8.77 -6.99 -11.96
C SER A 385 -9.68 -5.76 -11.97
N LEU A 386 -10.52 -5.62 -10.94
CA LEU A 386 -11.42 -4.48 -10.78
C LEU A 386 -10.65 -3.16 -10.75
N MET A 387 -9.49 -3.12 -10.10
CA MET A 387 -8.61 -1.94 -10.07
C MET A 387 -7.72 -1.76 -11.33
N GLY A 388 -7.72 -2.68 -12.30
CA GLY A 388 -6.84 -2.65 -13.48
C GLY A 388 -5.35 -3.01 -13.23
N ARG A 389 -5.03 -3.49 -12.02
CA ARG A 389 -3.67 -3.72 -11.50
C ARG A 389 -3.16 -5.16 -11.60
N VAL A 390 -3.84 -6.05 -12.33
CA VAL A 390 -3.42 -7.45 -12.58
C VAL A 390 -1.97 -7.55 -13.07
N HIS A 391 -1.53 -6.58 -13.86
CA HIS A 391 -0.18 -6.53 -14.43
C HIS A 391 0.94 -6.45 -13.37
N GLU A 392 0.63 -6.00 -12.15
CA GLU A 392 1.57 -5.94 -11.02
C GLU A 392 1.59 -7.25 -10.20
N ALA A 393 0.50 -8.03 -10.26
CA ALA A 393 0.23 -9.16 -9.37
C ALA A 393 1.33 -10.25 -9.42
N VAL A 394 1.97 -10.44 -10.59
CA VAL A 394 3.10 -11.38 -10.75
C VAL A 394 4.30 -10.95 -9.89
N GLY A 395 4.63 -9.65 -9.88
CA GLY A 395 5.71 -9.12 -9.04
C GLY A 395 5.37 -9.19 -7.55
N MET A 396 4.11 -8.89 -7.19
CA MET A 396 3.62 -9.01 -5.82
C MET A 396 3.69 -10.45 -5.30
N ALA A 397 3.30 -11.43 -6.11
CA ALA A 397 3.39 -12.85 -5.78
C ALA A 397 4.86 -13.33 -5.66
N SER A 398 5.74 -12.87 -6.55
CA SER A 398 7.18 -13.20 -6.52
C SER A 398 7.90 -12.68 -5.28
N LEU A 399 7.52 -11.49 -4.77
CA LEU A 399 8.02 -10.96 -3.49
C LEU A 399 7.66 -11.87 -2.31
N ILE A 400 6.42 -12.38 -2.28
CA ILE A 400 5.95 -13.26 -1.20
C ILE A 400 6.59 -14.66 -1.32
N GLU A 401 6.68 -15.22 -2.53
CA GLU A 401 7.40 -16.48 -2.79
C GLU A 401 8.87 -16.40 -2.31
N SER A 402 9.54 -15.29 -2.61
CA SER A 402 10.94 -15.05 -2.20
C SER A 402 11.06 -14.97 -0.68
N TRP A 403 10.15 -14.27 -0.01
CA TRP A 403 10.09 -14.16 1.46
C TRP A 403 9.85 -15.53 2.13
N LEU A 404 8.90 -16.31 1.61
CA LEU A 404 8.62 -17.67 2.07
C LEU A 404 9.85 -18.59 1.89
N LYS A 405 10.54 -18.51 0.74
CA LYS A 405 11.76 -19.30 0.49
C LYS A 405 12.88 -18.98 1.51
N VAL A 406 13.06 -17.70 1.87
CA VAL A 406 14.04 -17.32 2.91
C VAL A 406 13.69 -17.95 4.27
N GLY A 407 12.43 -17.89 4.72
CA GLY A 407 12.03 -18.50 6.00
C GLY A 407 12.14 -20.03 5.99
N LEU A 408 11.79 -20.68 4.89
CA LEU A 408 11.94 -22.13 4.69
C LEU A 408 13.42 -22.58 4.70
N HIS A 409 14.36 -21.72 4.31
CA HIS A 409 15.79 -21.99 4.43
C HIS A 409 16.33 -21.78 5.85
N LEU A 410 15.84 -20.77 6.57
CA LEU A 410 16.22 -20.50 7.97
C LEU A 410 15.71 -21.59 8.93
N HIS A 411 14.56 -22.19 8.62
CA HIS A 411 13.92 -23.23 9.43
C HIS A 411 13.45 -24.41 8.54
N PRO A 412 14.36 -25.36 8.21
CA PRO A 412 14.03 -26.47 7.31
C PRO A 412 12.85 -27.35 7.78
N LEU A 413 11.99 -27.69 6.82
CA LEU A 413 10.80 -28.52 7.04
C LEU A 413 11.13 -29.87 7.70
N THR A 414 10.54 -30.13 8.87
CA THR A 414 10.50 -31.49 9.42
C THR A 414 9.52 -32.36 8.60
N SER A 415 9.94 -33.57 8.24
CA SER A 415 9.26 -34.36 7.21
C SER A 415 7.82 -34.79 7.59
N ARG A 416 6.87 -34.50 6.69
CA ARG A 416 5.44 -34.86 6.77
C ARG A 416 5.21 -36.31 7.23
N PRO A 417 4.40 -36.57 8.28
CA PRO A 417 3.94 -37.91 8.61
C PRO A 417 3.12 -38.49 7.45
N SER A 418 3.53 -39.61 6.89
CA SER A 418 2.84 -40.20 5.74
C SER A 418 1.50 -40.82 6.16
N SER A 419 0.39 -40.29 5.66
CA SER A 419 -0.97 -40.80 5.88
C SER A 419 -1.29 -42.09 5.10
N LYS A 420 -0.39 -43.08 5.17
CA LYS A 420 -0.68 -44.46 4.74
C LYS A 420 -1.37 -45.21 5.88
N ALA A 421 -2.70 -45.17 5.88
CA ALA A 421 -3.50 -45.99 6.79
C ALA A 421 -3.26 -47.48 6.51
N ALA A 422 -2.65 -48.19 7.46
CA ALA A 422 -2.64 -49.65 7.48
C ALA A 422 -3.99 -50.18 8.00
N PRO A 423 -4.55 -51.27 7.44
CA PRO A 423 -5.87 -51.75 7.82
C PRO A 423 -5.85 -52.41 9.21
N VAL A 424 -6.57 -51.81 10.17
CA VAL A 424 -6.84 -52.44 11.47
C VAL A 424 -8.11 -53.28 11.37
N SER A 425 -7.96 -54.59 11.32
CA SER A 425 -9.07 -55.53 11.48
C SER A 425 -9.42 -55.73 12.95
N HIS A 426 -10.69 -55.62 13.36
CA HIS A 426 -11.25 -56.48 14.40
C HIS A 426 -12.79 -56.56 14.39
N SER A 427 -13.28 -57.81 14.49
CA SER A 427 -14.60 -58.34 14.91
C SER A 427 -15.88 -57.50 14.83
N LEU A 428 -16.94 -58.14 14.32
CA LEU A 428 -18.33 -57.81 14.64
C LEU A 428 -18.62 -57.99 16.14
N ASN A 429 -19.55 -57.21 16.70
CA ASN A 429 -20.85 -57.74 17.19
C ASN A 429 -21.83 -56.63 17.65
N ASN A 430 -23.10 -57.03 17.78
CA ASN A 430 -24.23 -56.35 18.44
C ASN A 430 -24.91 -55.15 17.72
N LEU A 431 -26.01 -55.47 17.04
CA LEU A 431 -27.14 -54.57 16.75
C LEU A 431 -27.94 -54.26 18.05
N PRO A 432 -28.81 -53.23 18.06
CA PRO A 432 -30.23 -53.51 17.78
C PRO A 432 -30.95 -52.56 16.80
N THR A 433 -31.82 -53.19 15.99
CA THR A 433 -33.14 -52.75 15.46
C THR A 433 -33.92 -51.75 16.34
N HIS A 434 -34.90 -50.92 15.92
CA HIS A 434 -35.67 -50.61 14.68
C HIS A 434 -36.62 -49.41 15.03
N PRO A 435 -37.56 -48.89 14.18
CA PRO A 435 -37.71 -48.90 12.71
C PRO A 435 -37.84 -47.45 12.13
N ILE A 436 -38.21 -47.33 10.84
CA ILE A 436 -38.64 -46.07 10.19
C ILE A 436 -40.11 -46.19 9.77
N THR A 437 -40.88 -45.11 9.88
CA THR A 437 -42.22 -44.97 9.26
C THR A 437 -42.31 -43.64 8.49
N SER A 438 -42.82 -43.71 7.25
CA SER A 438 -42.99 -42.56 6.35
C SER A 438 -44.48 -42.34 6.04
N VAL A 439 -44.95 -41.10 6.10
CA VAL A 439 -46.28 -40.70 5.61
C VAL A 439 -46.17 -39.39 4.83
N TYR A 440 -46.66 -39.40 3.59
CA TYR A 440 -46.97 -38.22 2.78
C TYR A 440 -48.48 -38.19 2.52
N PRO A 441 -49.07 -36.98 2.41
CA PRO A 441 -50.20 -36.76 1.51
C PRO A 441 -49.91 -35.69 0.45
N SER A 442 -50.59 -35.81 -0.69
CA SER A 442 -50.84 -34.76 -1.70
C SER A 442 -52.02 -33.85 -1.23
N ASP A 443 -52.57 -32.85 -1.92
CA ASP A 443 -52.58 -32.35 -3.31
C ASP A 443 -52.60 -30.79 -3.29
N SER A 444 -52.39 -30.03 -4.37
CA SER A 444 -53.40 -29.77 -5.42
C SER A 444 -52.94 -28.64 -6.38
N VAL A 445 -53.74 -28.31 -7.42
CA VAL A 445 -53.31 -27.55 -8.61
C VAL A 445 -54.14 -26.28 -8.88
N ALA A 446 -53.48 -25.18 -9.26
CA ALA A 446 -54.08 -24.04 -9.98
C ALA A 446 -53.11 -23.42 -11.02
N LYS A 447 -53.66 -22.86 -12.11
CA LYS A 447 -52.98 -22.34 -13.33
C LYS A 447 -54.02 -21.55 -14.18
N PRO A 448 -53.65 -20.77 -15.22
CA PRO A 448 -52.63 -19.71 -15.28
C PRO A 448 -53.11 -18.47 -16.11
N SER A 449 -52.28 -17.41 -16.23
CA SER A 449 -52.18 -16.47 -17.40
C SER A 449 -51.27 -15.28 -17.01
N VAL A 450 -50.65 -14.48 -17.90
CA VAL A 450 -50.53 -14.44 -19.38
C VAL A 450 -49.03 -14.56 -19.77
N LEU A 451 -48.70 -14.92 -21.01
CA LEU A 451 -47.32 -15.00 -21.51
C LEU A 451 -46.78 -13.68 -22.09
N GLY A 452 -45.47 -13.48 -21.96
CA GLY A 452 -44.68 -12.54 -22.78
C GLY A 452 -43.24 -13.01 -22.95
N LYS A 453 -42.78 -13.13 -24.21
CA LYS A 453 -41.38 -13.34 -24.66
C LYS A 453 -40.55 -14.43 -23.93
N ARG A 454 -40.52 -15.65 -24.51
CA ARG A 454 -39.41 -16.62 -24.35
C ARG A 454 -39.05 -17.23 -25.69
N ALA A 455 -37.79 -17.10 -26.10
CA ALA A 455 -37.16 -17.94 -27.13
C ALA A 455 -35.64 -17.95 -26.88
N LYS A 456 -35.01 -19.13 -26.91
CA LYS A 456 -33.64 -19.40 -26.41
C LYS A 456 -33.52 -19.27 -24.87
N VAL A 457 -32.47 -19.89 -24.32
CA VAL A 457 -32.22 -20.13 -22.88
C VAL A 457 -33.41 -20.75 -22.11
N LYS A 458 -33.68 -22.05 -22.36
CA LYS A 458 -34.27 -22.98 -21.37
C LYS A 458 -34.31 -24.44 -21.85
N ARG A 459 -33.34 -25.25 -21.41
CA ARG A 459 -33.54 -26.69 -21.12
C ARG A 459 -32.49 -27.19 -20.13
N PHE A 460 -32.74 -26.97 -18.84
CA PHE A 460 -32.63 -27.92 -17.72
C PHE A 460 -33.14 -27.20 -16.44
N PHE A 461 -33.64 -27.93 -15.46
CA PHE A 461 -34.27 -27.41 -14.22
C PHE A 461 -33.22 -27.41 -13.09
N ARG A 462 -33.08 -26.45 -12.17
CA ARG A 462 -34.01 -25.71 -11.28
C ARG A 462 -34.46 -26.51 -10.04
N GLY A 463 -33.85 -26.19 -8.89
CA GLY A 463 -34.14 -26.63 -7.51
C GLY A 463 -33.46 -25.66 -6.51
N ALA A 464 -33.82 -25.64 -5.21
CA ALA A 464 -33.41 -24.56 -4.28
C ALA A 464 -33.38 -24.95 -2.77
N PHE A 465 -32.65 -24.15 -1.97
CA PHE A 465 -32.66 -23.85 -0.50
C PHE A 465 -33.53 -24.71 0.48
N THR A 466 -33.21 -24.97 1.77
CA THR A 466 -32.37 -24.33 2.83
C THR A 466 -32.16 -25.38 4.00
N ARG A 467 -31.50 -25.22 5.17
CA ARG A 467 -30.78 -24.13 5.89
C ARG A 467 -29.53 -24.65 6.67
N ALA A 468 -29.49 -24.59 8.02
CA ALA A 468 -28.30 -24.85 8.88
C ALA A 468 -28.68 -25.22 10.34
N PRO A 469 -27.75 -25.79 11.16
CA PRO A 469 -27.85 -25.91 12.62
C PRO A 469 -26.94 -24.93 13.39
N SER A 470 -27.07 -24.88 14.73
CA SER A 470 -26.30 -24.05 15.68
C SER A 470 -26.55 -24.50 17.13
N PRO A 471 -25.80 -24.06 18.16
CA PRO A 471 -24.43 -23.51 18.20
C PRO A 471 -23.48 -24.43 19.01
N THR A 472 -22.26 -23.97 19.35
CA THR A 472 -21.38 -24.68 20.32
C THR A 472 -20.74 -23.68 21.29
N THR A 473 -20.71 -24.04 22.57
CA THR A 473 -20.28 -23.18 23.68
C THR A 473 -18.77 -22.94 23.68
N ILE A 474 -18.36 -21.68 23.80
CA ILE A 474 -16.96 -21.28 24.02
C ILE A 474 -16.75 -21.01 25.52
N VAL A 475 -15.65 -21.50 26.08
CA VAL A 475 -15.22 -21.23 27.47
C VAL A 475 -14.03 -20.28 27.43
N HIS A 476 -14.15 -19.13 28.10
CA HIS A 476 -13.05 -18.17 28.19
C HIS A 476 -12.03 -18.57 29.26
N THR A 477 -10.75 -18.49 28.91
CA THR A 477 -9.63 -18.38 29.86
C THR A 477 -8.75 -17.19 29.45
N PRO A 478 -8.25 -16.38 30.41
CA PRO A 478 -7.49 -15.17 30.07
C PRO A 478 -6.06 -15.50 29.67
N LEU A 479 -5.62 -14.98 28.51
CA LEU A 479 -4.24 -15.09 28.04
C LEU A 479 -3.39 -13.92 28.55
N SER A 480 -2.20 -14.24 29.05
CA SER A 480 -1.12 -13.27 29.29
C SER A 480 -0.39 -12.94 27.98
N PRO A 481 0.28 -11.77 27.87
CA PRO A 481 0.94 -11.37 26.63
C PRO A 481 2.10 -12.32 26.27
N PRO A 482 2.26 -12.72 25.00
CA PRO A 482 3.34 -13.60 24.58
C PRO A 482 4.70 -12.89 24.55
N SER A 483 5.75 -13.62 24.92
CA SER A 483 7.12 -13.32 24.49
C SER A 483 7.31 -13.69 23.01
N PRO A 484 8.42 -13.29 22.36
CA PRO A 484 8.74 -13.74 21.00
C PRO A 484 8.86 -15.28 20.96
N VAL A 485 7.86 -15.94 20.38
CA VAL A 485 7.85 -17.40 20.18
C VAL A 485 8.50 -17.70 18.83
N ALA A 486 9.67 -18.32 18.85
CA ALA A 486 10.31 -18.82 17.64
C ALA A 486 9.40 -19.84 16.92
N ILE A 487 9.44 -19.86 15.59
CA ILE A 487 8.58 -20.74 14.78
C ILE A 487 8.84 -22.20 15.15
N ALA A 488 7.78 -22.91 15.58
CA ALA A 488 7.84 -24.34 15.77
C ALA A 488 8.09 -25.03 14.41
N SER A 489 9.16 -25.81 14.29
CA SER A 489 9.64 -26.40 13.01
C SER A 489 8.69 -27.43 12.35
N SER A 490 7.53 -27.66 12.95
CA SER A 490 6.42 -28.46 12.45
C SER A 490 5.28 -27.64 11.82
N LYS A 491 5.33 -26.31 11.89
CA LYS A 491 4.34 -25.39 11.30
C LYS A 491 4.66 -24.96 9.87
N LEU A 492 5.94 -24.89 9.52
CA LEU A 492 6.35 -24.47 8.18
C LEU A 492 5.89 -25.50 7.16
N ASN A 493 5.40 -24.99 6.03
CA ASN A 493 4.57 -25.73 5.11
C ASN A 493 4.97 -25.33 3.67
N GLY A 494 5.66 -26.22 2.96
CA GLY A 494 6.22 -25.91 1.64
C GLY A 494 5.17 -25.54 0.58
N TRP A 495 3.93 -26.02 0.74
CA TRP A 495 2.81 -25.78 -0.19
C TRP A 495 2.54 -24.29 -0.43
N ILE A 496 2.81 -23.42 0.55
CA ILE A 496 2.59 -21.98 0.45
C ILE A 496 3.55 -21.36 -0.58
N ALA A 497 4.80 -21.83 -0.64
CA ALA A 497 5.75 -21.36 -1.66
C ALA A 497 5.33 -21.84 -3.07
N GLU A 498 4.93 -23.10 -3.19
CA GLU A 498 4.47 -23.69 -4.44
C GLU A 498 3.18 -23.02 -4.97
N ILE A 499 2.21 -22.70 -4.11
CA ILE A 499 0.98 -22.03 -4.58
C ILE A 499 1.25 -20.59 -5.05
N PHE A 500 2.22 -19.86 -4.48
CA PHE A 500 2.64 -18.55 -5.01
C PHE A 500 3.46 -18.66 -6.31
N TYR A 501 4.20 -19.76 -6.50
CA TYR A 501 4.88 -20.11 -7.75
C TYR A 501 3.88 -20.51 -8.86
N ASP A 502 2.80 -21.21 -8.53
CA ASP A 502 1.65 -21.48 -9.41
C ASP A 502 0.87 -20.19 -9.74
N LEU A 503 0.61 -19.35 -8.74
CA LEU A 503 -0.16 -18.12 -8.86
C LEU A 503 0.43 -17.18 -9.92
N GLN A 504 1.76 -17.05 -9.95
CA GLN A 504 2.47 -16.29 -10.98
C GLN A 504 2.22 -16.83 -12.38
N ARG A 505 2.21 -18.17 -12.55
CA ARG A 505 2.00 -18.83 -13.84
C ARG A 505 0.56 -18.72 -14.30
N PHE A 506 -0.38 -18.85 -13.38
CA PHE A 506 -1.80 -18.60 -13.59
C PHE A 506 -2.07 -17.17 -14.06
N ILE A 507 -1.54 -16.18 -13.36
CA ILE A 507 -1.66 -14.78 -13.76
C ILE A 507 -1.01 -14.56 -15.13
N MET A 508 0.19 -15.11 -15.40
CA MET A 508 0.86 -14.97 -16.69
C MET A 508 0.12 -15.63 -17.86
N ALA A 509 -0.49 -16.80 -17.65
CA ALA A 509 -1.22 -17.54 -18.68
C ALA A 509 -2.59 -16.92 -19.03
N PHE A 510 -3.24 -16.25 -18.06
CA PHE A 510 -4.61 -15.73 -18.19
C PHE A 510 -4.72 -14.21 -18.01
N MET A 511 -3.60 -13.47 -18.08
CA MET A 511 -3.53 -12.02 -17.80
C MET A 511 -4.53 -11.20 -18.63
N GLU A 512 -4.60 -11.42 -19.94
CA GLU A 512 -5.46 -10.65 -20.84
C GLU A 512 -6.96 -10.85 -20.50
N PRO A 513 -7.49 -12.09 -20.38
CA PRO A 513 -8.84 -12.34 -19.84
C PRO A 513 -9.09 -11.70 -18.46
N MET A 514 -8.13 -11.80 -17.53
CA MET A 514 -8.26 -11.24 -16.18
C MET A 514 -8.31 -9.70 -16.16
N ILE A 515 -7.62 -9.03 -17.08
CA ILE A 515 -7.71 -7.57 -17.22
C ILE A 515 -9.06 -7.17 -17.83
N ALA A 516 -9.55 -7.93 -18.81
CA ALA A 516 -10.79 -7.63 -19.52
C ALA A 516 -12.07 -7.91 -18.69
N CYS A 517 -12.08 -8.95 -17.85
CA CYS A 517 -13.22 -9.31 -17.01
C CYS A 517 -12.75 -9.99 -15.71
N SER A 518 -13.13 -9.49 -14.55
CA SER A 518 -12.72 -10.08 -13.26
C SER A 518 -13.26 -11.50 -13.05
N LEU A 519 -14.47 -11.78 -13.55
CA LEU A 519 -15.09 -13.10 -13.40
C LEU A 519 -14.48 -14.17 -14.31
N HIS A 520 -13.68 -13.82 -15.32
CA HIS A 520 -12.98 -14.81 -16.15
C HIS A 520 -12.05 -15.73 -15.34
N ILE A 521 -11.60 -15.29 -14.14
CA ILE A 521 -10.88 -16.10 -13.14
C ILE A 521 -11.64 -17.42 -12.87
N TYR A 522 -12.93 -17.34 -12.54
CA TYR A 522 -13.75 -18.49 -12.14
C TYR A 522 -14.37 -19.21 -13.33
N TYR A 523 -14.80 -18.46 -14.34
CA TYR A 523 -15.59 -18.98 -15.47
C TYR A 523 -14.72 -19.58 -16.58
N SER A 524 -13.41 -19.28 -16.63
CA SER A 524 -12.50 -19.80 -17.66
C SER A 524 -11.12 -20.22 -17.13
N ALA A 525 -10.44 -19.39 -16.33
CA ALA A 525 -9.03 -19.59 -16.00
C ALA A 525 -8.85 -20.79 -15.06
N LEU A 526 -9.59 -20.85 -13.95
CA LEU A 526 -9.54 -21.96 -12.99
C LEU A 526 -9.93 -23.32 -13.61
N VAL A 527 -10.74 -23.34 -14.67
CA VAL A 527 -11.09 -24.56 -15.42
C VAL A 527 -9.88 -25.15 -16.17
N LEU A 528 -8.89 -24.31 -16.49
CA LEU A 528 -7.73 -24.63 -17.34
C LEU A 528 -6.39 -24.68 -16.60
N VAL A 529 -6.35 -24.35 -15.30
CA VAL A 529 -5.16 -24.55 -14.43
C VAL A 529 -4.71 -26.02 -14.50
N PRO A 530 -3.40 -26.34 -14.60
CA PRO A 530 -2.94 -27.73 -14.69
C PRO A 530 -3.29 -28.55 -13.44
N SER A 531 -3.67 -29.82 -13.60
CA SER A 531 -4.40 -30.54 -12.56
C SER A 531 -3.62 -30.88 -11.28
N ALA A 532 -2.30 -31.07 -11.37
CA ALA A 532 -1.44 -31.45 -10.24
C ALA A 532 -0.84 -30.27 -9.47
N THR A 533 -1.15 -29.04 -9.88
CA THR A 533 -0.71 -27.80 -9.23
C THR A 533 -1.44 -27.59 -7.90
N GLU A 534 -0.78 -26.96 -6.93
CA GLU A 534 -1.40 -26.70 -5.62
C GLU A 534 -2.52 -25.66 -5.76
N LEU A 535 -2.40 -24.75 -6.72
CA LEU A 535 -3.48 -23.84 -7.11
C LEU A 535 -4.73 -24.58 -7.64
N SER A 536 -4.55 -25.69 -8.37
CA SER A 536 -5.65 -26.58 -8.80
C SER A 536 -6.28 -27.31 -7.62
N HIS A 537 -5.47 -27.87 -6.72
CA HIS A 537 -5.96 -28.54 -5.51
C HIS A 537 -6.78 -27.61 -4.63
N GLN A 538 -6.24 -26.42 -4.34
CA GLN A 538 -6.85 -25.46 -3.43
C GLN A 538 -8.06 -24.75 -4.05
N TYR A 539 -7.91 -24.14 -5.24
CA TYR A 539 -8.91 -23.24 -5.80
C TYR A 539 -9.73 -23.83 -6.96
N GLY A 540 -9.43 -25.04 -7.44
CA GLY A 540 -10.21 -25.69 -8.50
C GLY A 540 -11.70 -25.87 -8.17
N HIS A 541 -12.07 -25.91 -6.89
CA HIS A 541 -13.46 -25.97 -6.42
C HIS A 541 -14.25 -24.67 -6.68
N LEU A 542 -13.57 -23.53 -6.92
CA LEU A 542 -14.22 -22.26 -7.29
C LEU A 542 -14.48 -22.12 -8.80
N ALA A 543 -14.05 -23.07 -9.63
CA ALA A 543 -14.30 -23.03 -11.06
C ALA A 543 -15.81 -23.15 -11.36
N GLN A 544 -16.40 -22.13 -12.02
CA GLN A 544 -17.84 -22.02 -12.29
C GLN A 544 -18.11 -21.97 -13.80
N GLY A 545 -17.73 -23.02 -14.53
CA GLY A 545 -17.99 -23.14 -15.96
C GLY A 545 -19.20 -24.02 -16.29
N SER A 546 -19.92 -23.68 -17.37
CA SER A 546 -20.59 -24.73 -18.19
C SER A 546 -19.60 -25.53 -19.04
N VAL A 547 -18.34 -25.07 -19.08
CA VAL A 547 -17.19 -25.72 -19.69
C VAL A 547 -16.46 -26.55 -18.64
N SER A 548 -16.07 -27.77 -19.00
CA SER A 548 -15.15 -28.60 -18.22
C SER A 548 -14.07 -29.15 -19.15
N ALA A 549 -12.84 -29.28 -18.65
CA ALA A 549 -11.71 -29.80 -19.42
C ALA A 549 -11.75 -31.33 -19.49
N VAL A 550 -12.60 -31.88 -20.38
CA VAL A 550 -12.87 -33.33 -20.49
C VAL A 550 -11.65 -34.14 -20.97
N ARG A 551 -10.77 -33.53 -21.78
CA ARG A 551 -9.47 -34.07 -22.22
C ARG A 551 -8.50 -32.93 -22.45
N GLY A 552 -7.20 -33.20 -22.38
CA GLY A 552 -6.15 -32.22 -22.71
C GLY A 552 -5.94 -31.10 -21.67
N ARG A 553 -6.53 -31.21 -20.47
CA ARG A 553 -6.05 -30.45 -19.31
C ARG A 553 -4.59 -30.88 -19.05
N ALA A 554 -3.69 -29.92 -18.93
CA ALA A 554 -2.30 -30.21 -18.60
C ALA A 554 -2.20 -30.76 -17.16
N GLU A 555 -1.20 -31.59 -16.88
CA GLU A 555 -0.93 -32.05 -15.51
C GLU A 555 -0.13 -30.99 -14.72
N ASP A 556 0.90 -30.43 -15.35
CA ASP A 556 1.76 -29.34 -14.86
C ASP A 556 1.82 -28.19 -15.88
N TRP A 557 2.38 -27.05 -15.50
CA TRP A 557 2.53 -25.86 -16.34
C TRP A 557 3.50 -26.07 -17.52
N SER A 558 3.15 -25.49 -18.67
CA SER A 558 4.08 -25.34 -19.79
C SER A 558 5.28 -24.47 -19.39
N GLN A 559 6.49 -24.86 -19.80
CA GLN A 559 7.68 -23.99 -19.72
C GLN A 559 7.50 -22.70 -20.54
N THR A 560 6.67 -22.74 -21.58
CA THR A 560 6.26 -21.56 -22.38
C THR A 560 4.79 -21.24 -22.08
N LEU A 561 4.54 -20.36 -21.12
CA LEU A 561 3.20 -19.95 -20.69
C LEU A 561 2.56 -18.90 -21.62
N TRP A 562 3.39 -18.10 -22.28
CA TRP A 562 2.96 -17.02 -23.15
C TRP A 562 4.00 -16.83 -24.27
N THR A 563 3.54 -16.56 -25.50
CA THR A 563 4.41 -16.33 -26.67
C THR A 563 4.15 -14.94 -27.23
N ALA A 564 5.16 -14.08 -27.16
CA ALA A 564 5.06 -12.67 -27.56
C ALA A 564 5.09 -12.48 -29.09
N THR A 565 3.97 -12.70 -29.78
CA THR A 565 3.82 -12.50 -31.24
C THR A 565 3.74 -11.02 -31.65
N LYS A 566 4.76 -10.22 -31.30
CA LYS A 566 4.78 -8.76 -31.51
C LYS A 566 5.64 -8.29 -32.70
N HIS A 567 5.61 -9.03 -33.82
CA HIS A 567 6.32 -8.65 -35.05
C HIS A 567 5.49 -8.89 -36.32
N SER A 568 5.26 -7.83 -37.09
CA SER A 568 4.71 -7.84 -38.45
C SER A 568 5.79 -7.70 -39.54
N GLY A 569 7.05 -7.89 -39.16
CA GLY A 569 8.23 -7.90 -40.04
C GLY A 569 9.27 -8.92 -39.53
N GLY A 570 10.24 -9.28 -40.37
CA GLY A 570 11.17 -10.38 -40.09
C GLY A 570 11.96 -10.21 -38.79
N ALA A 571 11.78 -11.14 -37.85
CA ALA A 571 12.50 -11.15 -36.57
C ALA A 571 13.91 -11.73 -36.74
N GLY A 572 14.95 -10.88 -36.61
CA GLY A 572 16.35 -11.28 -36.76
C GLY A 572 16.96 -12.01 -35.56
N CYS A 573 16.26 -12.10 -34.43
CA CYS A 573 16.68 -12.85 -33.24
C CYS A 573 15.47 -13.18 -32.35
N VAL A 574 15.51 -14.31 -31.66
CA VAL A 574 14.58 -14.69 -30.59
C VAL A 574 15.41 -15.04 -29.36
N ALA A 575 15.17 -14.36 -28.24
CA ALA A 575 15.82 -14.65 -26.97
C ALA A 575 14.90 -15.51 -26.10
N VAL A 576 15.37 -16.70 -25.71
CA VAL A 576 14.69 -17.57 -24.75
C VAL A 576 15.37 -17.42 -23.40
N LEU A 577 14.61 -17.03 -22.37
CA LEU A 577 15.06 -17.08 -20.98
C LEU A 577 14.58 -18.39 -20.35
N LEU A 578 15.52 -19.25 -19.97
CA LEU A 578 15.27 -20.32 -19.02
C LEU A 578 15.57 -19.78 -17.62
N MET A 579 14.55 -19.69 -16.77
CA MET A 579 14.71 -19.35 -15.36
C MET A 579 14.80 -20.65 -14.56
N GLY A 580 15.75 -20.72 -13.63
CA GLY A 580 15.90 -21.77 -12.63
C GLY A 580 16.04 -21.15 -11.24
#